data_AF-A0A928D3M2-F1
#
_entry.id   AF-A0A928D3M2-F1
#
_cell.length_a   1.000
_cell.length_b   1.000
_cell.length_c   1.000
_cell.angle_alpha   90.00
_cell.angle_beta   90.00
_cell.angle_gamma   90.00
#
_symmetry.space_group_name_H-M   'P 1'
#
loop_
_entity.id
_entity.type
_entity.pdbx_description
1 polymer ?
#
loop_
_entity_poly.entity_id
_entity_poly.type
_entity_poly.pdbx_seq_one_letter_code
_entity_poly.pdbx_strand_id
1 'polypeptide(L)'
;MFKRVMSLLTVVLGVMLVCCGCGKDSDSKSGSAAGSAPAIDQSDATAVMIAMIEAVEKSDADALYALTDPQARGKSGNLSKEDLFGRLQNAWSNPELKTMLPMIKAALKGDADEVWKVMPQAIKQSEIKRVDGDEAAAKARIKEEMPEAKDQFRRAFQAYLSQHDGKWYVSLANVQDPMEAARFRAQMSNSTVNLKMIGLALIMYSGDNRDYFPEDLSAIVAGGYLGGDAKYCSRVLIAPFDKISKPAANDKIQPQNTSYAYIMDKSVNVYSSQNPGQMPVAFEKPWIMPDMAKGVNVLYADGHVEFVQIDNVNKMSCQSVVSYLLQRNNRRTEAADQKLLQNAAKIDRQR
;
A
#
# COMPACT_ATOMS: atom_id res chain seq x y z
N MET A 1 6.77 6.65 26.96
CA MET A 1 8.01 6.00 26.54
C MET A 1 7.68 4.56 26.36
N PHE A 2 7.09 3.83 27.31
CA PHE A 2 6.46 2.53 27.07
C PHE A 2 5.46 2.55 25.89
N LYS A 3 4.39 3.36 25.92
CA LYS A 3 3.50 3.52 24.75
C LYS A 3 4.22 3.93 23.46
N ARG A 4 5.25 4.79 23.55
CA ARG A 4 6.02 5.25 22.39
C ARG A 4 6.95 4.17 21.86
N VAL A 5 7.55 3.36 22.72
CA VAL A 5 8.43 2.23 22.41
C VAL A 5 7.58 1.12 21.82
N MET A 6 6.40 0.84 22.37
CA MET A 6 5.45 -0.11 21.78
C MET A 6 4.94 0.36 20.42
N SER A 7 4.60 1.64 20.28
CA SER A 7 4.23 2.23 18.98
C SER A 7 5.40 2.22 17.97
N LEU A 8 6.62 2.53 18.43
CA LEU A 8 7.83 2.44 17.60
C LEU A 8 8.11 0.99 17.21
N LEU A 9 7.90 0.02 18.11
CA LEU A 9 8.03 -1.40 17.85
C LEU A 9 7.02 -1.87 16.81
N THR A 10 5.77 -1.42 16.90
CA THR A 10 4.72 -1.65 15.92
C THR A 10 5.16 -1.14 14.54
N VAL A 11 5.72 0.07 14.46
CA VAL A 11 6.25 0.62 13.21
C VAL A 11 7.46 -0.17 12.74
N VAL A 12 8.38 -0.52 13.62
CA VAL A 12 9.61 -1.25 13.30
C VAL A 12 9.31 -2.69 12.85
N LEU A 13 8.42 -3.41 13.51
CA LEU A 13 7.93 -4.73 13.06
C LEU A 13 7.21 -4.62 11.71
N GLY A 14 6.35 -3.61 11.56
CA GLY A 14 5.67 -3.34 10.29
C GLY A 14 6.63 -2.98 9.16
N VAL A 15 7.70 -2.22 9.44
CA VAL A 15 8.72 -1.83 8.47
C VAL A 15 9.70 -2.97 8.20
N MET A 16 10.12 -3.75 9.19
CA MET A 16 11.04 -4.87 8.99
C MET A 16 10.41 -6.03 8.22
N LEU A 17 9.12 -6.31 8.45
CA LEU A 17 8.34 -7.24 7.63
C LEU A 17 8.22 -6.74 6.17
N VAL A 18 8.29 -5.42 5.95
CA VAL A 18 8.27 -4.82 4.61
C VAL A 18 9.68 -4.68 4.01
N CYS A 19 10.75 -4.55 4.80
CA CYS A 19 12.08 -4.10 4.36
C CYS A 19 13.15 -5.20 4.19
N CYS A 20 12.84 -6.47 4.40
CA CYS A 20 13.81 -7.56 4.21
C CYS A 20 13.83 -8.08 2.77
N GLY A 21 14.50 -7.34 1.89
CA GLY A 21 14.78 -7.73 0.51
C GLY A 21 16.16 -7.24 0.07
N CYS A 22 17.22 -7.86 0.59
CA CYS A 22 18.57 -7.85 0.03
C CYS A 22 19.41 -8.93 0.73
N GLY A 23 19.37 -10.16 0.21
CA GLY A 23 20.22 -11.26 0.65
C GLY A 23 20.83 -11.94 -0.57
N LYS A 24 22.16 -12.07 -0.58
CA LYS A 24 22.94 -12.84 -1.56
C LYS A 24 22.73 -14.34 -1.32
N ASP A 25 22.75 -15.12 -2.40
CA ASP A 25 22.73 -16.58 -2.39
C ASP A 25 23.72 -17.13 -1.36
N SER A 26 23.20 -17.80 -0.33
CA SER A 26 23.98 -18.57 0.62
C SER A 26 23.55 -20.03 0.51
N ASP A 27 24.44 -20.88 0.01
CA ASP A 27 24.27 -22.33 -0.04
C ASP A 27 24.15 -22.90 1.38
N SER A 28 22.92 -23.19 1.82
CA SER A 28 22.68 -23.95 3.07
C SER A 28 22.20 -25.36 2.76
N LYS A 29 23.01 -26.36 3.13
CA LYS A 29 22.59 -27.77 3.16
C LYS A 29 21.71 -28.01 4.39
N SER A 30 20.41 -28.26 4.21
CA SER A 30 19.50 -28.67 5.29
C SER A 30 19.25 -30.18 5.26
N GLY A 31 19.60 -30.88 6.35
CA GLY A 31 19.09 -32.22 6.65
C GLY A 31 17.80 -32.09 7.47
N SER A 32 16.69 -32.64 6.98
CA SER A 32 15.37 -32.55 7.62
C SER A 32 15.01 -33.85 8.34
N ALA A 33 14.86 -33.78 9.66
CA ALA A 33 14.06 -34.72 10.42
C ALA A 33 12.66 -34.10 10.60
N ALA A 34 11.64 -34.68 9.96
CA ALA A 34 10.27 -34.19 10.02
C ALA A 34 9.64 -34.54 11.38
N GLY A 35 9.83 -33.67 12.37
CA GLY A 35 9.00 -33.67 13.58
C GLY A 35 7.65 -33.02 13.26
N SER A 36 6.55 -33.67 13.64
CA SER A 36 5.22 -33.07 13.48
C SER A 36 5.11 -31.81 14.33
N ALA A 37 4.84 -30.67 13.70
CA ALA A 37 4.64 -29.39 14.41
C ALA A 37 3.48 -29.51 15.42
N PRO A 38 3.60 -28.88 16.60
CA PRO A 38 2.54 -28.90 17.60
C PRO A 38 1.26 -28.27 17.05
N ALA A 39 0.10 -28.82 17.44
CA ALA A 39 -1.20 -28.27 17.06
C ALA A 39 -1.38 -26.89 17.72
N ILE A 40 -1.37 -25.83 16.90
CA ILE A 40 -1.61 -24.45 17.35
C ILE A 40 -3.11 -24.17 17.24
N ASP A 41 -3.68 -23.59 18.29
CA ASP A 41 -5.05 -23.08 18.25
C ASP A 41 -5.11 -21.84 17.35
N GLN A 42 -5.48 -22.06 16.09
CA GLN A 42 -5.63 -20.99 15.11
C GLN A 42 -6.91 -20.18 15.32
N SER A 43 -7.76 -20.47 16.32
CA SER A 43 -8.94 -19.63 16.60
C SER A 43 -8.58 -18.28 17.25
N ASP A 44 -7.38 -18.16 17.83
CA ASP A 44 -6.85 -16.93 18.44
C ASP A 44 -5.67 -16.34 17.64
N ALA A 45 -5.85 -15.14 17.10
CA ALA A 45 -4.81 -14.36 16.45
C ALA A 45 -3.55 -14.17 17.32
N THR A 46 -3.72 -14.05 18.64
CA THR A 46 -2.63 -13.88 19.59
C THR A 46 -1.75 -15.13 19.65
N ALA A 47 -2.37 -16.31 19.68
CA ALA A 47 -1.66 -17.59 19.69
C ALA A 47 -0.86 -17.79 18.39
N VAL A 48 -1.43 -17.45 17.24
CA VAL A 48 -0.75 -17.52 15.94
C VAL A 48 0.47 -16.59 15.89
N MET A 49 0.37 -15.37 16.41
CA MET A 49 1.52 -14.44 16.49
C MET A 49 2.63 -14.96 17.40
N ILE A 50 2.29 -15.49 18.58
CA ILE A 50 3.28 -16.05 19.50
C ILE A 50 3.99 -17.24 18.85
N ALA A 51 3.24 -18.14 18.24
CA ALA A 51 3.78 -19.32 17.55
C ALA A 51 4.68 -18.92 16.37
N MET A 52 4.33 -17.85 15.64
CA MET A 52 5.17 -17.31 14.58
C MET A 52 6.53 -16.84 15.14
N ILE A 53 6.52 -16.05 16.22
CA ILE A 53 7.76 -15.58 16.85
C ILE A 53 8.60 -16.76 17.33
N GLU A 54 7.98 -17.77 17.94
CA GLU A 54 8.67 -18.99 18.40
C GLU A 54 9.27 -19.80 17.24
N ALA A 55 8.55 -19.94 16.13
CA ALA A 55 9.06 -20.60 14.94
C ALA A 55 10.29 -19.87 14.39
N VAL A 56 10.26 -18.53 14.31
CA VAL A 56 11.43 -17.77 13.83
C VAL A 56 12.61 -17.86 14.80
N GLU A 57 12.40 -17.77 16.12
CA GLU A 57 13.47 -17.94 17.11
C GLU A 57 14.15 -19.31 17.03
N LYS A 58 13.36 -20.37 16.81
CA LYS A 58 13.85 -21.74 16.64
C LYS A 58 14.43 -22.01 15.25
N SER A 59 14.35 -21.04 14.35
CA SER A 59 14.67 -21.22 12.93
C SER A 59 13.89 -22.39 12.30
N ASP A 60 12.64 -22.59 12.73
CA ASP A 60 11.76 -23.67 12.29
C ASP A 60 10.90 -23.21 11.11
N ALA A 61 11.43 -23.40 9.90
CA ALA A 61 10.75 -23.03 8.66
C ALA A 61 9.45 -23.80 8.43
N ASP A 62 9.34 -25.04 8.91
CA ASP A 62 8.13 -25.87 8.77
C ASP A 62 6.99 -25.34 9.64
N ALA A 63 7.27 -25.05 10.91
CA ALA A 63 6.28 -24.45 11.81
C ALA A 63 5.83 -23.08 11.29
N LEU A 64 6.76 -22.25 10.81
CA LEU A 64 6.45 -20.94 10.24
C LEU A 64 5.59 -21.05 8.98
N TYR A 65 5.95 -21.96 8.08
CA TYR A 65 5.19 -22.22 6.87
C TYR A 65 3.79 -22.73 7.20
N ALA A 66 3.64 -23.63 8.17
CA ALA A 66 2.35 -24.16 8.62
C ALA A 66 1.39 -23.07 9.15
N LEU A 67 1.93 -21.99 9.71
CA LEU A 67 1.16 -20.83 10.19
C LEU A 67 0.68 -19.88 9.08
N THR A 68 1.21 -20.01 7.86
CA THR A 68 0.83 -19.15 6.74
C THR A 68 -0.44 -19.62 6.05
N ASP A 69 -1.20 -18.69 5.47
CA ASP A 69 -2.47 -18.99 4.81
C ASP A 69 -2.26 -19.94 3.61
N PRO A 70 -2.87 -21.15 3.61
CA PRO A 70 -2.77 -22.10 2.50
C PRO A 70 -3.23 -21.52 1.15
N GLN A 71 -4.23 -20.63 1.15
CA GLN A 71 -4.73 -19.99 -0.07
C GLN A 71 -3.77 -18.92 -0.58
N ALA A 72 -3.04 -18.24 0.31
CA ALA A 72 -2.00 -17.28 -0.04
C ALA A 72 -0.73 -17.93 -0.61
N ARG A 73 -0.39 -19.16 -0.16
CA ARG A 73 0.78 -19.91 -0.67
C ARG A 73 0.73 -20.08 -2.19
N GLY A 74 -0.45 -20.32 -2.77
CA GLY A 74 -0.61 -20.45 -4.23
C GLY A 74 -0.65 -19.14 -5.01
N LYS A 75 -0.92 -18.00 -4.35
CA LYS A 75 -1.06 -16.67 -5.00
C LYS A 75 0.16 -15.78 -4.85
N SER A 76 1.01 -16.02 -3.86
CA SER A 76 2.19 -15.21 -3.51
C SER A 76 3.36 -15.25 -4.50
N GLY A 77 3.10 -15.59 -5.78
CA GLY A 77 4.10 -15.55 -6.85
C GLY A 77 5.36 -16.34 -6.52
N ASN A 78 5.25 -17.66 -6.39
CA ASN A 78 6.39 -18.58 -6.26
C ASN A 78 7.39 -18.29 -5.12
N LEU A 79 7.00 -17.61 -4.03
CA LEU A 79 7.86 -17.57 -2.85
C LEU A 79 8.00 -19.00 -2.31
N SER A 80 9.18 -19.57 -2.47
CA SER A 80 9.50 -20.87 -1.88
C SER A 80 9.42 -20.77 -0.35
N LYS A 81 9.27 -21.92 0.32
CA LYS A 81 9.31 -21.98 1.79
C LYS A 81 10.62 -21.37 2.30
N GLU A 82 11.71 -21.59 1.56
CA GLU A 82 13.05 -21.11 1.82
C GLU A 82 13.15 -19.59 1.66
N ASP A 83 12.55 -19.01 0.62
CA ASP A 83 12.53 -17.54 0.41
C ASP A 83 11.76 -16.84 1.52
N LEU A 84 10.59 -17.38 1.87
CA LEU A 84 9.77 -16.85 2.94
C LEU A 84 10.54 -16.88 4.27
N PHE A 85 11.12 -18.03 4.57
CA PHE A 85 11.89 -18.21 5.79
C PHE A 85 13.12 -17.30 5.82
N GLY A 86 13.86 -17.18 4.71
CA GLY A 86 15.00 -16.28 4.59
C GLY A 86 14.63 -14.81 4.80
N ARG A 87 13.48 -14.36 4.26
CA ARG A 87 12.97 -12.99 4.48
C ARG A 87 12.63 -12.74 5.95
N LEU A 88 11.91 -13.66 6.59
CA LEU A 88 11.54 -13.55 8.00
C LEU A 88 12.77 -13.67 8.91
N GLN A 89 13.70 -14.58 8.61
CA GLN A 89 14.94 -14.74 9.37
C GLN A 89 15.83 -13.49 9.24
N ASN A 90 15.89 -12.85 8.07
CA ASN A 90 16.59 -11.58 7.89
C ASN A 90 15.97 -10.45 8.73
N ALA A 91 14.63 -10.33 8.73
CA ALA A 91 13.93 -9.38 9.60
C ALA A 91 14.22 -9.63 11.07
N TRP A 92 14.23 -10.90 11.48
CA TRP A 92 14.52 -11.32 12.85
C TRP A 92 16.00 -11.33 13.22
N SER A 93 16.90 -11.14 12.24
CA SER A 93 18.34 -11.03 12.51
C SER A 93 18.72 -9.65 13.06
N ASN A 94 17.80 -8.67 13.05
CA ASN A 94 18.04 -7.37 13.65
C ASN A 94 18.29 -7.51 15.18
N PRO A 95 19.45 -7.05 15.69
CA PRO A 95 19.79 -7.17 17.11
C PRO A 95 18.79 -6.48 18.04
N GLU A 96 18.27 -5.31 17.66
CA GLU A 96 17.28 -4.58 18.45
C GLU A 96 15.98 -5.38 18.56
N LEU A 97 15.52 -5.96 17.46
CA LEU A 97 14.32 -6.78 17.49
C LEU A 97 14.52 -8.00 18.41
N LYS A 98 15.65 -8.71 18.28
CA LYS A 98 15.99 -9.85 19.15
C LYS A 98 15.94 -9.48 20.63
N THR A 99 16.46 -8.31 21.01
CA THR A 99 16.42 -7.86 22.42
C THR A 99 14.99 -7.56 22.90
N MET A 100 14.07 -7.25 21.99
CA MET A 100 12.70 -6.88 22.30
C MET A 100 11.70 -8.03 22.18
N LEU A 101 12.06 -9.14 21.52
CA LEU A 101 11.19 -10.31 21.33
C LEU A 101 10.61 -10.87 22.63
N PRO A 102 11.38 -11.08 23.72
CA PRO A 102 10.81 -11.56 24.97
C PRO A 102 9.73 -10.62 25.51
N MET A 103 9.94 -9.31 25.38
CA MET A 103 9.02 -8.27 25.83
C MET A 103 7.73 -8.27 24.98
N ILE A 104 7.84 -8.43 23.65
CA ILE A 104 6.69 -8.56 22.76
C ILE A 104 5.87 -9.79 23.12
N LYS A 105 6.52 -10.95 23.32
CA LYS A 105 5.83 -12.19 23.70
C LYS A 105 5.08 -12.03 25.01
N ALA A 106 5.72 -11.46 26.03
CA ALA A 106 5.09 -11.21 27.32
C ALA A 106 3.90 -10.25 27.18
N ALA A 107 4.03 -9.18 26.37
CA ALA A 107 2.95 -8.22 26.13
C ALA A 107 1.77 -8.84 25.39
N LEU A 108 2.01 -9.68 24.37
CA LEU A 108 0.96 -10.43 23.66
C LEU A 108 0.21 -11.37 24.61
N LYS A 109 0.92 -12.01 25.55
CA LYS A 109 0.33 -12.83 26.60
C LYS A 109 -0.44 -12.01 27.65
N GLY A 110 -0.24 -10.70 27.70
CA GLY A 110 -0.83 -9.81 28.71
C GLY A 110 -0.17 -9.93 30.09
N ASP A 111 1.06 -10.45 30.15
CA ASP A 111 1.82 -10.65 31.39
C ASP A 111 2.71 -9.43 31.68
N ALA A 112 2.18 -8.48 32.46
CA ALA A 112 2.88 -7.25 32.78
C ALA A 112 4.14 -7.47 33.63
N ASP A 113 4.15 -8.49 34.48
CA ASP A 113 5.28 -8.78 35.35
C ASP A 113 6.44 -9.38 34.54
N GLU A 114 6.14 -10.28 33.59
CA GLU A 114 7.14 -10.80 32.67
C GLU A 114 7.62 -9.71 31.70
N VAL A 115 6.74 -8.82 31.21
CA VAL A 115 7.15 -7.64 30.43
C VAL A 115 8.15 -6.81 31.22
N TRP A 116 7.86 -6.50 32.48
CA TRP A 116 8.80 -5.78 33.32
C TRP A 116 10.11 -6.54 33.44
N LYS A 117 10.08 -7.82 33.80
CA LYS A 117 11.28 -8.64 34.02
C LYS A 117 12.22 -8.62 32.81
N VAL A 118 11.70 -8.83 31.60
CA VAL A 118 12.49 -8.93 30.36
C VAL A 118 12.76 -7.58 29.67
N MET A 119 12.18 -6.49 30.17
CA MET A 119 12.39 -5.15 29.61
C MET A 119 13.87 -4.72 29.75
N PRO A 120 14.49 -4.16 28.68
CA PRO A 120 15.84 -3.60 28.75
C PRO A 120 16.01 -2.57 29.87
N GLN A 121 17.14 -2.62 30.58
CA GLN A 121 17.39 -1.77 31.75
C GLN A 121 17.25 -0.27 31.45
N ALA A 122 17.69 0.18 30.28
CA ALA A 122 17.54 1.57 29.86
C ALA A 122 16.07 2.01 29.80
N ILE A 123 15.17 1.14 29.35
CA ILE A 123 13.74 1.41 29.29
C ILE A 123 13.14 1.39 30.70
N LYS A 124 13.50 0.42 31.54
CA LYS A 124 13.09 0.39 32.96
C LYS A 124 13.43 1.69 33.69
N GLN A 125 14.68 2.13 33.57
CA GLN A 125 15.15 3.37 34.20
C GLN A 125 14.39 4.59 33.68
N SER A 126 14.04 4.61 32.39
CA SER A 126 13.22 5.69 31.82
C SER A 126 11.81 5.72 32.41
N GLU A 127 11.16 4.56 32.62
CA GLU A 127 9.82 4.49 33.22
C GLU A 127 9.85 4.79 34.72
N ILE A 128 10.86 4.32 35.46
CA ILE A 128 11.09 4.69 36.88
C ILE A 128 11.20 6.21 37.03
N LYS A 129 12.02 6.87 36.19
CA LYS A 129 12.19 8.33 36.21
C LYS A 129 10.91 9.13 35.95
N ARG A 130 9.90 8.53 35.31
CA ARG A 130 8.64 9.21 34.97
C ARG A 130 7.63 9.22 36.11
N VAL A 131 7.83 8.36 37.09
CA VAL A 131 7.04 8.26 38.32
C VAL A 131 7.93 8.62 39.51
N ASP A 132 8.76 9.64 39.32
CA ASP A 132 9.61 10.25 40.35
C ASP A 132 10.54 9.26 41.08
N GLY A 133 10.96 8.19 40.41
CA GLY A 133 11.88 7.20 40.97
C GLY A 133 11.21 5.97 41.60
N ASP A 134 9.87 5.89 41.61
CA ASP A 134 9.14 4.76 42.22
C ASP A 134 8.99 3.57 41.25
N GLU A 135 9.74 2.50 41.50
CA GLU A 135 9.65 1.26 40.71
C GLU A 135 8.27 0.58 40.80
N ALA A 136 7.60 0.61 41.94
CA ALA A 136 6.30 -0.01 42.12
C ALA A 136 5.22 0.73 41.32
N ALA A 137 5.26 2.07 41.34
CA ALA A 137 4.40 2.90 40.51
C ALA A 137 4.63 2.68 39.00
N ALA A 138 5.89 2.48 38.59
CA ALA A 138 6.21 2.19 37.19
C ALA A 138 5.63 0.86 36.71
N LYS A 139 5.73 -0.19 37.54
CA LYS A 139 5.13 -1.51 37.28
C LYS A 139 3.60 -1.43 37.20
N ALA A 140 2.96 -0.74 38.16
CA ALA A 140 1.51 -0.56 38.17
C ALA A 140 1.01 0.11 36.90
N ARG A 141 1.72 1.15 36.42
CA ARG A 141 1.38 1.86 35.19
C ARG A 141 1.54 0.99 33.94
N ILE A 142 2.57 0.15 33.86
CA ILE A 142 2.72 -0.79 32.73
C ILE A 142 1.58 -1.80 32.71
N LYS A 143 1.17 -2.29 33.88
CA LYS A 143 0.02 -3.19 34.01
C LYS A 143 -1.29 -2.53 33.54
N GLU A 144 -1.49 -1.26 33.87
CA GLU A 144 -2.64 -0.46 33.41
C GLU A 144 -2.61 -0.21 31.89
N GLU A 145 -1.43 0.07 31.31
CA GLU A 145 -1.27 0.33 29.86
C GLU A 145 -1.27 -0.95 28.99
N MET A 146 -1.19 -2.14 29.60
CA MET A 146 -1.02 -3.41 28.90
C MET A 146 -2.15 -3.76 27.92
N PRO A 147 -3.44 -3.62 28.27
CA PRO A 147 -4.53 -3.95 27.34
C PRO A 147 -4.47 -3.11 26.06
N GLU A 148 -4.21 -1.81 26.18
CA GLU A 148 -4.07 -0.91 25.03
C GLU A 148 -2.85 -1.28 24.18
N ALA A 149 -1.72 -1.61 24.80
CA ALA A 149 -0.53 -2.05 24.09
C ALA A 149 -0.79 -3.35 23.32
N LYS A 150 -1.48 -4.33 23.93
CA LYS A 150 -1.90 -5.57 23.29
C LYS A 150 -2.77 -5.31 22.06
N ASP A 151 -3.74 -4.41 22.17
CA ASP A 151 -4.61 -4.01 21.06
C ASP A 151 -3.87 -3.25 19.95
N GLN A 152 -2.87 -2.42 20.30
CA GLN A 152 -2.00 -1.77 19.32
C GLN A 152 -1.16 -2.79 18.55
N PHE A 153 -0.56 -3.78 19.22
CA PHE A 153 0.13 -4.88 18.56
C PHE A 153 -0.82 -5.68 17.66
N ARG A 154 -1.99 -6.04 18.16
CA ARG A 154 -2.99 -6.77 17.36
C ARG A 154 -3.34 -6.01 16.08
N ARG A 155 -3.58 -4.69 16.15
CA ARG A 155 -3.86 -3.86 14.97
C ARG A 155 -2.68 -3.76 14.01
N ALA A 156 -1.45 -3.66 14.53
CA ALA A 156 -0.23 -3.66 13.72
C ALA A 156 -0.08 -4.95 12.91
N PHE A 157 -0.33 -6.09 13.56
CA PHE A 157 -0.25 -7.41 12.96
C PHE A 157 -1.47 -7.79 12.15
N GLN A 158 -2.62 -7.12 12.32
CA GLN A 158 -3.84 -7.40 11.58
C GLN A 158 -3.65 -7.25 10.07
N ALA A 159 -2.73 -6.38 9.62
CA ALA A 159 -2.33 -6.29 8.22
C ALA A 159 -1.61 -7.54 7.69
N TYR A 160 -1.04 -8.35 8.58
CA TYR A 160 -0.32 -9.59 8.30
C TYR A 160 -1.08 -10.83 8.74
N LEU A 161 -2.34 -10.69 9.15
CA LEU A 161 -3.18 -11.80 9.55
C LEU A 161 -4.40 -11.88 8.64
N SER A 162 -4.74 -13.06 8.15
CA SER A 162 -6.00 -13.33 7.47
C SER A 162 -6.77 -14.40 8.21
N GLN A 163 -8.11 -14.34 8.15
CA GLN A 163 -8.97 -15.35 8.74
C GLN A 163 -9.65 -16.15 7.62
N HIS A 164 -9.51 -17.48 7.66
CA HIS A 164 -10.14 -18.42 6.74
C HIS A 164 -10.77 -19.55 7.54
N ASP A 165 -12.05 -19.83 7.29
CA ASP A 165 -12.80 -20.90 7.97
C ASP A 165 -12.71 -20.84 9.51
N GLY A 166 -12.75 -19.62 10.07
CA GLY A 166 -12.65 -19.37 11.51
C GLY A 166 -11.24 -19.47 12.09
N LYS A 167 -10.23 -19.79 11.28
CA LYS A 167 -8.82 -19.89 11.68
C LYS A 167 -8.00 -18.70 11.19
N TRP A 168 -7.11 -18.21 12.04
CA TRP A 168 -6.15 -17.15 11.76
C TRP A 168 -4.88 -17.72 11.15
N TYR A 169 -4.37 -17.00 10.16
CA TYR A 169 -3.16 -17.32 9.43
C TYR A 169 -2.30 -16.08 9.27
N VAL A 170 -0.99 -16.27 9.12
CA VAL A 170 -0.10 -15.19 8.69
C VAL A 170 -0.28 -14.98 7.19
N SER A 171 -0.83 -13.83 6.82
CA SER A 171 -1.01 -13.42 5.44
C SER A 171 0.32 -12.90 4.88
N LEU A 172 0.87 -13.66 3.95
CA LEU A 172 2.05 -13.27 3.18
C LEU A 172 1.72 -12.32 2.03
N ALA A 173 0.43 -12.15 1.70
CA ALA A 173 -0.01 -11.33 0.59
C ALA A 173 0.44 -9.85 0.72
N ASN A 174 0.76 -9.40 1.93
CA ASN A 174 1.26 -8.06 2.23
C ASN A 174 2.76 -7.99 2.52
N VAL A 175 3.48 -9.12 2.54
CA VAL A 175 4.95 -9.17 2.61
C VAL A 175 5.48 -8.98 1.20
N GLN A 176 5.25 -7.81 0.63
CA GLN A 176 5.82 -7.44 -0.66
C GLN A 176 7.34 -7.47 -0.58
N ASP A 177 7.97 -7.80 -1.70
CA ASP A 177 9.38 -7.46 -1.84
C ASP A 177 9.51 -5.93 -1.68
N PRO A 178 10.26 -5.42 -0.68
CA PRO A 178 10.49 -3.99 -0.51
C PRO A 178 10.99 -3.33 -1.79
N MET A 179 11.76 -4.06 -2.59
CA MET A 179 12.26 -3.57 -3.87
C MET A 179 11.13 -3.44 -4.89
N GLU A 180 10.15 -4.35 -4.91
CA GLU A 180 8.94 -4.22 -5.75
C GLU A 180 8.07 -3.05 -5.30
N ALA A 181 7.82 -2.93 -3.99
CA ALA A 181 7.08 -1.80 -3.43
C ALA A 181 7.79 -0.46 -3.73
N ALA A 182 9.12 -0.40 -3.62
CA ALA A 182 9.92 0.77 -3.95
C ALA A 182 9.87 1.09 -5.46
N ARG A 183 10.00 0.08 -6.33
CA ARG A 183 9.85 0.23 -7.79
C ARG A 183 8.47 0.78 -8.14
N PHE A 184 7.41 0.24 -7.55
CA PHE A 184 6.07 0.73 -7.79
C PHE A 184 5.89 2.18 -7.32
N ARG A 185 6.40 2.55 -6.14
CA ARG A 185 6.40 3.97 -5.69
C ARG A 185 7.13 4.89 -6.66
N ALA A 186 8.28 4.47 -7.19
CA ALA A 186 9.00 5.22 -8.20
C ALA A 186 8.20 5.33 -9.51
N GLN A 187 7.56 4.24 -9.95
CA GLN A 187 6.67 4.25 -11.12
C GLN A 187 5.45 5.16 -10.92
N MET A 188 4.86 5.18 -9.72
CA MET A 188 3.77 6.08 -9.36
C MET A 188 4.21 7.55 -9.41
N SER A 189 5.41 7.86 -8.90
CA SER A 189 6.00 9.20 -9.01
C SER A 189 6.20 9.63 -10.45
N ASN A 190 6.66 8.71 -11.32
CA ASN A 190 6.81 8.98 -12.75
C ASN A 190 5.45 9.16 -13.45
N SER A 191 4.42 8.41 -13.03
CA SER A 191 3.06 8.60 -13.53
C SER A 191 2.48 9.97 -13.14
N THR A 192 2.80 10.48 -11.94
CA THR A 192 2.49 11.87 -11.54
C THR A 192 3.12 12.88 -12.50
N VAL A 193 4.38 12.65 -12.93
CA VAL A 193 5.06 13.53 -13.91
C VAL A 193 4.36 13.48 -15.27
N ASN A 194 3.99 12.29 -15.75
CA ASN A 194 3.22 12.14 -16.99
C ASN A 194 1.88 12.90 -16.93
N LEU A 195 1.11 12.76 -15.85
CA LEU A 195 -0.15 13.49 -15.67
C LEU A 195 0.06 15.01 -15.61
N LYS A 196 1.15 15.50 -15.00
CA LYS A 196 1.48 16.93 -15.03
C LYS A 196 1.79 17.42 -16.45
N MET A 197 2.49 16.63 -17.26
CA MET A 197 2.73 16.95 -18.67
C MET A 197 1.43 16.99 -19.48
N ILE A 198 0.54 16.02 -19.26
CA ILE A 198 -0.80 15.99 -19.87
C ILE A 198 -1.61 17.22 -19.43
N GLY A 199 -1.60 17.57 -18.15
CA GLY A 199 -2.27 18.75 -17.60
C GLY A 199 -1.79 20.04 -18.24
N LEU A 200 -0.47 20.23 -18.34
CA LEU A 200 0.11 21.40 -19.00
C LEU A 200 -0.30 21.47 -20.48
N ALA A 201 -0.23 20.35 -21.21
CA ALA A 201 -0.64 20.30 -22.61
C ALA A 201 -2.13 20.63 -22.80
N LEU A 202 -2.99 20.19 -21.88
CA LEU A 202 -4.42 20.52 -21.89
C LEU A 202 -4.68 22.00 -21.61
N ILE A 203 -3.91 22.63 -20.71
CA ILE A 203 -3.99 24.08 -20.43
C ILE A 203 -3.53 24.91 -21.63
N MET A 204 -2.44 24.50 -22.29
CA MET A 204 -1.98 25.16 -23.51
C MET A 204 -3.02 25.04 -24.63
N TYR A 205 -3.53 23.82 -24.85
CA TYR A 205 -4.60 23.59 -25.81
C TYR A 205 -5.83 24.46 -25.52
N SER A 206 -6.27 24.51 -24.26
CA SER A 206 -7.47 25.28 -23.91
C SER A 206 -7.27 26.77 -24.15
N GLY A 207 -6.10 27.33 -23.82
CA GLY A 207 -5.75 28.72 -24.14
C GLY A 207 -5.90 29.05 -25.64
N ASP A 208 -5.47 28.14 -26.50
CA ASP A 208 -5.60 28.29 -27.96
C ASP A 208 -7.02 28.01 -28.49
N ASN A 209 -7.87 27.34 -27.69
CA ASN A 209 -9.21 26.88 -28.05
C ASN A 209 -10.32 27.51 -27.20
N ARG A 210 -10.17 28.79 -26.83
CA ARG A 210 -11.19 29.58 -26.09
C ARG A 210 -11.58 28.93 -24.75
N ASP A 211 -10.58 28.42 -24.04
CA ASP A 211 -10.68 27.80 -22.72
C ASP A 211 -11.51 26.51 -22.67
N TYR A 212 -11.69 25.84 -23.82
CA TYR A 212 -12.32 24.52 -23.90
C TYR A 212 -11.29 23.40 -23.90
N PHE A 213 -11.56 22.36 -23.13
CA PHE A 213 -10.79 21.12 -23.22
C PHE A 213 -11.07 20.37 -24.53
N PRO A 214 -10.14 19.56 -25.04
CA PRO A 214 -10.38 18.75 -26.23
C PRO A 214 -11.39 17.63 -25.98
N GLU A 215 -11.99 17.11 -27.06
CA GLU A 215 -12.90 15.96 -26.98
C GLU A 215 -12.16 14.65 -26.60
N ASP A 216 -10.90 14.53 -27.00
CA ASP A 216 -10.03 13.42 -26.64
C ASP A 216 -8.54 13.83 -26.65
N LEU A 217 -7.67 12.97 -26.13
CA LEU A 217 -6.23 13.24 -26.02
C LEU A 217 -5.49 13.25 -27.37
N SER A 218 -6.11 12.81 -28.47
CA SER A 218 -5.50 12.90 -29.81
C SER A 218 -5.26 14.34 -30.21
N ALA A 219 -6.12 15.27 -29.79
CA ALA A 219 -5.98 16.69 -30.12
C ALA A 219 -4.69 17.31 -29.57
N ILE A 220 -4.30 16.95 -28.33
CA ILE A 220 -3.05 17.45 -27.74
C ILE A 220 -1.80 16.79 -28.35
N VAL A 221 -1.93 15.55 -28.84
CA VAL A 221 -0.85 14.83 -29.54
C VAL A 221 -0.66 15.40 -30.95
N ALA A 222 -1.75 15.54 -31.71
CA ALA A 222 -1.74 16.07 -33.07
C ALA A 222 -1.30 17.55 -33.12
N GLY A 223 -1.68 18.33 -32.11
CA GLY A 223 -1.27 19.73 -31.97
C GLY A 223 0.16 19.94 -31.44
N GLY A 224 0.88 18.88 -31.06
CA GLY A 224 2.26 18.98 -30.58
C GLY A 224 2.41 19.57 -29.18
N TYR A 225 1.34 19.67 -28.39
CA TYR A 225 1.35 20.30 -27.06
C TYR A 225 2.15 19.52 -26.01
N LEU A 226 2.39 18.23 -26.22
CA LEU A 226 3.21 17.39 -25.34
C LEU A 226 4.72 17.51 -25.58
N GLY A 227 5.14 18.22 -26.63
CA GLY A 227 6.53 18.39 -27.03
C GLY A 227 7.13 17.11 -27.66
N GLY A 228 7.67 17.23 -28.87
CA GLY A 228 8.31 16.12 -29.58
C GLY A 228 7.47 15.52 -30.70
N ASP A 229 7.94 14.41 -31.26
CA ASP A 229 7.21 13.68 -32.29
C ASP A 229 6.01 12.90 -31.71
N ALA A 230 5.05 12.53 -32.56
CA ALA A 230 3.84 11.81 -32.13
C ALA A 230 4.16 10.49 -31.38
N LYS A 231 5.29 9.84 -31.71
CA LYS A 231 5.74 8.59 -31.09
C LYS A 231 6.23 8.80 -29.66
N TYR A 232 6.90 9.92 -29.37
CA TYR A 232 7.30 10.29 -28.02
C TYR A 232 6.07 10.68 -27.20
N CYS A 233 5.17 11.50 -27.77
CA CYS A 233 3.94 11.93 -27.12
C CYS A 233 3.07 10.74 -26.68
N SER A 234 2.93 9.71 -27.51
CA SER A 234 2.13 8.52 -27.17
C SER A 234 2.71 7.69 -26.01
N ARG A 235 4.00 7.83 -25.70
CA ARG A 235 4.62 7.19 -24.52
C ARG A 235 4.29 7.90 -23.21
N VAL A 236 4.10 9.22 -23.23
CA VAL A 236 3.68 9.99 -22.04
C VAL A 236 2.29 9.55 -21.58
N LEU A 237 1.47 9.05 -22.51
CA LEU A 237 0.13 8.53 -22.24
C LEU A 237 0.13 7.10 -21.64
N ILE A 238 1.30 6.50 -21.41
CA ILE A 238 1.44 5.18 -20.79
C ILE A 238 2.09 5.33 -19.42
N ALA A 239 1.38 4.92 -18.37
CA ALA A 239 1.89 4.89 -17.01
C ALA A 239 3.01 3.84 -16.90
N PRO A 240 4.09 4.10 -16.14
CA PRO A 240 5.27 3.20 -16.11
C PRO A 240 5.01 1.80 -15.54
N PHE A 241 3.90 1.61 -14.84
CA PHE A 241 3.46 0.32 -14.29
C PHE A 241 2.38 -0.36 -15.16
N ASP A 242 1.87 0.30 -16.20
CA ASP A 242 0.86 -0.28 -17.09
C ASP A 242 1.48 -1.35 -17.99
N LYS A 243 0.93 -2.57 -17.89
CA LYS A 243 1.33 -3.73 -18.69
C LYS A 243 0.29 -4.10 -19.77
N ILE A 244 -0.83 -3.38 -19.81
CA ILE A 244 -2.01 -3.67 -20.63
C ILE A 244 -2.05 -2.73 -21.83
N SER A 245 -1.93 -1.43 -21.60
CA SER A 245 -2.05 -0.42 -22.67
C SER A 245 -0.79 -0.37 -23.54
N LYS A 246 -0.96 -0.06 -24.82
CA LYS A 246 0.15 0.05 -25.79
C LYS A 246 0.18 1.44 -26.41
N PRO A 247 1.35 2.11 -26.51
CA PRO A 247 1.43 3.42 -27.16
C PRO A 247 0.81 3.40 -28.56
N ALA A 248 0.07 4.44 -28.92
CA ALA A 248 -0.42 4.61 -30.28
C ALA A 248 0.76 4.81 -31.25
N ALA A 249 0.66 4.22 -32.44
CA ALA A 249 1.65 4.39 -33.52
C ALA A 249 1.43 5.69 -34.31
N ASN A 250 0.24 6.28 -34.20
CA ASN A 250 -0.17 7.51 -34.86
C ASN A 250 -0.68 8.53 -33.83
N ASP A 251 -1.14 9.66 -34.34
CA ASP A 251 -1.74 10.76 -33.58
C ASP A 251 -3.12 10.43 -32.99
N LYS A 252 -3.76 9.33 -33.43
CA LYS A 252 -5.07 8.90 -32.94
C LYS A 252 -4.94 8.05 -31.68
N ILE A 253 -5.34 8.63 -30.54
CA ILE A 253 -5.34 7.96 -29.25
C ILE A 253 -6.68 7.26 -29.04
N GLN A 254 -6.66 5.93 -29.00
CA GLN A 254 -7.82 5.13 -28.60
C GLN A 254 -7.73 4.75 -27.12
N PRO A 255 -8.83 4.30 -26.49
CA PRO A 255 -8.83 3.91 -25.09
C PRO A 255 -7.75 2.89 -24.74
N GLN A 256 -7.51 1.87 -25.57
CA GLN A 256 -6.45 0.88 -25.35
C GLN A 256 -5.02 1.43 -25.51
N ASN A 257 -4.87 2.67 -25.98
CA ASN A 257 -3.58 3.33 -26.21
C ASN A 257 -3.19 4.31 -25.11
N THR A 258 -3.90 4.31 -23.98
CA THR A 258 -3.61 5.19 -22.86
C THR A 258 -3.87 4.48 -21.53
N SER A 259 -3.01 4.74 -20.57
CA SER A 259 -3.17 4.31 -19.17
C SER A 259 -4.14 5.19 -18.38
N TYR A 260 -4.50 6.34 -18.94
CA TYR A 260 -5.27 7.37 -18.24
C TYR A 260 -6.72 7.41 -18.74
N ALA A 261 -7.65 7.50 -17.81
CA ALA A 261 -9.06 7.78 -18.08
C ALA A 261 -9.25 9.30 -18.17
N TYR A 262 -9.32 9.84 -19.40
CA TYR A 262 -9.64 11.24 -19.65
C TYR A 262 -11.16 11.42 -19.73
N ILE A 263 -11.73 12.22 -18.83
CA ILE A 263 -13.18 12.32 -18.62
C ILE A 263 -13.79 13.67 -19.02
N MET A 264 -12.99 14.56 -19.60
CA MET A 264 -13.47 15.84 -20.12
C MET A 264 -14.02 15.71 -21.53
N ASP A 265 -14.77 16.73 -21.95
CA ASP A 265 -15.20 16.90 -23.34
C ASP A 265 -15.21 18.38 -23.73
N LYS A 266 -15.44 18.63 -25.03
CA LYS A 266 -15.44 19.98 -25.63
C LYS A 266 -16.46 20.97 -25.10
N SER A 267 -17.43 20.53 -24.28
CA SER A 267 -18.41 21.44 -23.67
C SER A 267 -17.94 21.98 -22.32
N VAL A 268 -16.90 21.39 -21.73
CA VAL A 268 -16.38 21.81 -20.43
C VAL A 268 -15.39 22.94 -20.66
N ASN A 269 -15.76 24.13 -20.18
CA ASN A 269 -14.87 25.29 -20.15
C ASN A 269 -14.16 25.36 -18.80
N VAL A 270 -12.84 25.54 -18.81
CA VAL A 270 -11.99 25.52 -17.59
C VAL A 270 -12.50 26.51 -16.54
N TYR A 271 -12.78 27.75 -16.97
CA TYR A 271 -13.17 28.86 -16.12
C TYR A 271 -14.65 28.88 -15.73
N SER A 272 -15.48 28.06 -16.39
CA SER A 272 -16.89 27.92 -15.99
C SER A 272 -17.07 27.14 -14.69
N SER A 273 -16.05 26.38 -14.28
CA SER A 273 -16.06 25.65 -13.02
C SER A 273 -15.74 26.59 -11.84
N GLN A 274 -16.61 26.62 -10.82
CA GLN A 274 -16.37 27.46 -9.62
C GLN A 274 -15.11 27.04 -8.84
N ASN A 275 -14.66 25.79 -9.01
CA ASN A 275 -13.49 25.26 -8.32
C ASN A 275 -12.71 24.29 -9.22
N PRO A 276 -11.84 24.80 -10.11
CA PRO A 276 -11.07 23.96 -11.05
C PRO A 276 -10.13 22.98 -10.32
N GLY A 277 -9.61 23.37 -9.14
CA GLY A 277 -8.80 22.50 -8.29
C GLY A 277 -9.57 21.34 -7.63
N GLN A 278 -10.88 21.24 -7.81
CA GLN A 278 -11.68 20.11 -7.34
C GLN A 278 -12.33 19.31 -8.47
N MET A 279 -12.09 19.71 -9.72
CA MET A 279 -12.68 19.09 -10.90
C MET A 279 -11.69 18.11 -11.52
N PRO A 280 -11.93 16.77 -11.41
CA PRO A 280 -11.03 15.79 -11.99
C PRO A 280 -11.13 15.81 -13.53
N VAL A 281 -9.97 15.78 -14.20
CA VAL A 281 -9.82 15.79 -15.67
C VAL A 281 -9.40 14.42 -16.19
N ALA A 282 -8.39 13.84 -15.56
CA ALA A 282 -7.88 12.53 -15.90
C ALA A 282 -7.33 11.81 -14.67
N PHE A 283 -7.31 10.49 -14.69
CA PHE A 283 -6.72 9.68 -13.62
C PHE A 283 -6.23 8.35 -14.18
N GLU A 284 -5.39 7.65 -13.42
CA GLU A 284 -4.92 6.31 -13.79
C GLU A 284 -6.09 5.32 -13.83
N LYS A 285 -6.21 4.52 -14.90
CA LYS A 285 -7.32 3.57 -15.03
C LYS A 285 -7.30 2.56 -13.87
N PRO A 286 -8.44 2.28 -13.23
CA PRO A 286 -8.43 1.42 -12.04
C PRO A 286 -7.90 0.01 -12.34
N TRP A 287 -8.30 -0.60 -13.45
CA TRP A 287 -7.94 -1.99 -13.79
C TRP A 287 -6.49 -2.21 -14.25
N ILE A 288 -5.70 -1.14 -14.45
CA ILE A 288 -4.25 -1.28 -14.69
C ILE A 288 -3.45 -1.23 -13.39
N MET A 289 -4.11 -0.85 -12.27
CA MET A 289 -3.46 -0.72 -10.98
C MET A 289 -3.16 -2.12 -10.42
N PRO A 290 -1.95 -2.37 -9.90
CA PRO A 290 -1.66 -3.64 -9.24
C PRO A 290 -2.51 -3.79 -7.98
N ASP A 291 -2.68 -5.03 -7.52
CA ASP A 291 -3.50 -5.36 -6.33
C ASP A 291 -3.07 -4.61 -5.07
N MET A 292 -1.82 -4.17 -5.03
CA MET A 292 -1.23 -3.42 -3.92
C MET A 292 -1.44 -1.91 -3.98
N ALA A 293 -1.99 -1.38 -5.06
CA ALA A 293 -2.23 0.03 -5.19
C ALA A 293 -3.26 0.48 -4.14
N LYS A 294 -2.90 1.49 -3.35
CA LYS A 294 -3.76 2.08 -2.32
C LYS A 294 -4.43 3.38 -2.76
N GLY A 295 -4.54 3.60 -4.06
CA GLY A 295 -4.99 4.86 -4.63
C GLY A 295 -4.49 5.07 -6.05
N VAL A 296 -4.87 6.22 -6.62
CA VAL A 296 -4.52 6.62 -7.99
C VAL A 296 -4.05 8.08 -8.01
N ASN A 297 -3.19 8.42 -8.96
CA ASN A 297 -2.93 9.80 -9.31
C ASN A 297 -4.12 10.38 -10.11
N VAL A 298 -4.54 11.59 -9.74
CA VAL A 298 -5.64 12.32 -10.34
C VAL A 298 -5.15 13.70 -10.77
N LEU A 299 -5.34 14.03 -12.05
CA LEU A 299 -5.13 15.35 -12.62
C LEU A 299 -6.42 16.18 -12.50
N TYR A 300 -6.29 17.41 -12.03
CA TYR A 300 -7.38 18.38 -11.87
C TYR A 300 -7.34 19.48 -12.93
N ALA A 301 -8.44 20.23 -13.07
CA ALA A 301 -8.63 21.20 -14.15
C ALA A 301 -7.70 22.42 -14.11
N ASP A 302 -7.10 22.72 -12.96
CA ASP A 302 -6.05 23.74 -12.80
C ASP A 302 -4.63 23.21 -13.10
N GLY A 303 -4.50 21.93 -13.48
CA GLY A 303 -3.24 21.30 -13.85
C GLY A 303 -2.47 20.63 -12.71
N HIS A 304 -2.93 20.73 -11.46
CA HIS A 304 -2.26 20.00 -10.37
C HIS A 304 -2.62 18.50 -10.40
N VAL A 305 -1.75 17.70 -9.80
CA VAL A 305 -1.93 16.24 -9.67
C VAL A 305 -1.87 15.87 -8.20
N GLU A 306 -2.86 15.14 -7.72
CA GLU A 306 -2.94 14.61 -6.36
C GLU A 306 -2.93 13.08 -6.38
N PHE A 307 -2.24 12.45 -5.42
CA PHE A 307 -2.43 11.03 -5.15
C PHE A 307 -3.61 10.85 -4.19
N VAL A 308 -4.69 10.23 -4.67
CA VAL A 308 -5.91 10.01 -3.89
C VAL A 308 -5.93 8.59 -3.38
N GLN A 309 -5.94 8.43 -2.05
CA GLN A 309 -6.02 7.12 -1.42
C GLN A 309 -7.41 6.50 -1.60
N ILE A 310 -7.45 5.32 -2.21
CA ILE A 310 -8.68 4.56 -2.48
C ILE A 310 -8.37 3.08 -2.28
N ASP A 311 -9.02 2.46 -1.30
CA ASP A 311 -8.84 1.03 -1.03
C ASP A 311 -9.45 0.19 -2.15
N ASN A 312 -8.76 -0.90 -2.54
CA ASN A 312 -9.18 -1.80 -3.61
C ASN A 312 -9.45 -1.08 -4.96
N VAL A 313 -8.69 -0.03 -5.27
CA VAL A 313 -8.90 0.76 -6.48
C VAL A 313 -8.84 -0.10 -7.75
N ASN A 314 -8.01 -1.14 -7.78
CA ASN A 314 -7.90 -2.10 -8.87
C ASN A 314 -9.21 -2.83 -9.23
N LYS A 315 -10.18 -2.86 -8.31
CA LYS A 315 -11.50 -3.49 -8.49
C LYS A 315 -12.59 -2.50 -8.86
N MET A 316 -12.30 -1.20 -8.90
CA MET A 316 -13.28 -0.15 -9.20
C MET A 316 -13.47 0.05 -10.69
N SER A 317 -14.60 0.65 -11.06
CA SER A 317 -14.81 1.25 -12.37
C SER A 317 -14.34 2.72 -12.38
N CYS A 318 -14.08 3.29 -13.55
CA CYS A 318 -13.80 4.71 -13.71
C CYS A 318 -14.94 5.55 -13.13
N GLN A 319 -16.19 5.16 -13.37
CA GLN A 319 -17.35 5.86 -12.80
C GLN A 319 -17.34 5.85 -11.27
N SER A 320 -16.99 4.73 -10.64
CA SER A 320 -16.89 4.64 -9.17
C SER A 320 -15.76 5.51 -8.62
N VAL A 321 -14.63 5.62 -9.33
CA VAL A 321 -13.55 6.55 -8.94
C VAL A 321 -14.02 8.00 -9.02
N VAL A 322 -14.66 8.41 -10.11
CA VAL A 322 -15.20 9.77 -10.22
C VAL A 322 -16.24 10.05 -9.14
N SER A 323 -17.12 9.09 -8.85
CA SER A 323 -18.13 9.22 -7.79
C SER A 323 -17.48 9.44 -6.42
N TYR A 324 -16.42 8.67 -6.11
CA TYR A 324 -15.62 8.83 -4.90
C TYR A 324 -14.98 10.24 -4.81
N LEU A 325 -14.38 10.73 -5.91
CA LEU A 325 -13.74 12.03 -5.96
C LEU A 325 -14.73 13.19 -5.73
N LEU A 326 -15.91 13.10 -6.34
CA LEU A 326 -16.97 14.11 -6.16
C LEU A 326 -17.49 14.15 -4.71
N GLN A 327 -17.69 12.97 -4.09
CA GLN A 327 -18.10 12.86 -2.69
C GLN A 327 -17.03 13.40 -1.74
N ARG A 328 -15.75 13.05 -1.95
CA ARG A 328 -14.62 13.52 -1.14
C ARG A 328 -14.53 15.05 -1.11
N ASN A 329 -14.87 15.70 -2.22
CA ASN A 329 -14.81 17.15 -2.36
C ASN A 329 -16.09 17.87 -1.87
N ASN A 330 -17.05 17.15 -1.27
CA ASN A 330 -18.35 17.68 -0.85
C ASN A 330 -19.11 18.41 -1.97
N ARG A 331 -18.91 18.01 -3.23
CA ARG A 331 -19.59 18.62 -4.37
C ARG A 331 -21.04 18.17 -4.40
N ARG A 332 -21.96 19.13 -4.53
CA ARG A 332 -23.36 18.81 -4.83
C ARG A 332 -23.43 18.42 -6.30
N THR A 333 -24.09 17.31 -6.61
CA THR A 333 -24.14 16.78 -7.97
C THR A 333 -24.77 17.77 -8.93
N GLU A 334 -23.93 18.54 -9.63
CA GLU A 334 -24.35 19.48 -10.66
C GLU A 334 -24.48 18.79 -12.03
N ALA A 335 -25.07 19.48 -13.01
CA ALA A 335 -25.17 18.97 -14.39
C ALA A 335 -23.78 18.63 -14.98
N ALA A 336 -22.75 19.42 -14.62
CA ALA A 336 -21.36 19.15 -15.00
C ALA A 336 -20.85 17.84 -14.40
N ASP A 337 -21.14 17.58 -13.12
CA ASP A 337 -20.70 16.36 -12.42
C ASP A 337 -21.36 15.11 -13.01
N GLN A 338 -22.64 15.19 -13.42
CA GLN A 338 -23.31 14.11 -14.14
C GLN A 338 -22.63 13.78 -15.47
N LYS A 339 -22.11 14.80 -16.15
CA LYS A 339 -21.39 14.60 -17.41
C LYS A 339 -20.06 13.87 -17.19
N LEU A 340 -19.32 14.23 -16.15
CA LEU A 340 -18.08 13.52 -15.77
C LEU A 340 -18.36 12.04 -15.47
N LEU A 341 -19.45 11.75 -14.75
CA LEU A 341 -19.88 10.37 -14.47
C LEU A 341 -20.25 9.60 -15.74
N GLN A 342 -20.96 10.23 -16.68
CA GLN A 342 -21.31 9.63 -17.97
C GLN A 342 -20.07 9.35 -18.83
N ASN A 343 -19.12 10.28 -18.86
CA ASN A 343 -17.86 10.12 -19.59
C ASN A 343 -17.04 8.98 -18.99
N ALA A 344 -16.93 8.90 -17.66
CA ALA A 344 -16.27 7.79 -16.98
C ALA A 344 -16.93 6.43 -17.30
N ALA A 345 -18.28 6.36 -17.28
CA ALA A 345 -19.02 5.16 -17.64
C ALA A 345 -18.87 4.77 -19.12
N LYS A 346 -18.59 5.73 -20.02
CA LYS A 346 -18.24 5.45 -21.42
C LYS A 346 -16.89 4.74 -21.52
N ILE A 347 -15.91 5.15 -20.72
CA ILE A 347 -14.58 4.50 -20.67
C ILE A 347 -14.71 3.09 -20.10
N ASP A 348 -15.54 2.88 -19.07
CA ASP A 348 -15.77 1.56 -18.49
C ASP A 348 -16.32 0.55 -19.50
N ARG A 349 -17.16 1.00 -20.45
CA ARG A 349 -17.70 0.15 -21.54
C ARG A 349 -16.67 -0.25 -22.60
N GLN A 350 -15.49 0.37 -22.58
CA GLN A 350 -14.40 0.11 -23.53
C GLN A 350 -13.31 -0.79 -22.94
N ARG A 351 -13.44 -1.16 -21.66
CA ARG A 351 -12.63 -2.20 -21.01
C ARG A 351 -12.94 -3.56 -21.62
#